data_AF-A0A3E0R269-F1
#
_entry.id   AF-A0A3E0R269-F1
#
_cell.length_a   1.000
_cell.length_b   1.000
_cell.length_c   1.000
_cell.angle_alpha   90.00
_cell.angle_beta   90.00
_cell.angle_gamma   90.00
#
_symmetry.space_group_name_H-M   'P 1'
#
loop_
_entity.id
_entity.type
_entity.pdbx_description
1 polymer ?
#
loop_
_entity_poly.entity_id
_entity_poly.type
_entity_poly.pdbx_seq_one_letter_code
_entity_poly.pdbx_strand_id
1 'polypeptide(L)'
;MKNVNHIARQVGKTQMNDAFLKSKRPPMTITQQELIDEILDQFDFQKVKEVMDALNWTWAIGTESHVPDIPELRKQAREMLWDAIRSKHRMIKTGGFVAEKEDDDTLELRFEVTAWNTWDSFPPDTKVTK
;
A
#
# COMPACT_ATOMS: atom_id res chain seq x y z
N MET A 1 -28.32 -46.76 18.33
CA MET A 1 -26.95 -47.17 18.73
C MET A 1 -26.05 -47.10 17.49
N LYS A 2 -25.02 -46.25 17.57
CA LYS A 2 -23.70 -46.22 16.90
C LYS A 2 -23.58 -46.38 15.37
N ASN A 3 -23.30 -45.21 14.79
CA ASN A 3 -22.44 -44.85 13.65
C ASN A 3 -21.19 -45.74 13.39
N VAL A 4 -20.84 -45.93 12.11
CA VAL A 4 -19.44 -46.10 11.63
C VAL A 4 -19.31 -45.50 10.20
N ASN A 5 -18.31 -44.62 10.01
CA ASN A 5 -18.03 -43.80 8.83
C ASN A 5 -17.39 -44.57 7.64
N HIS A 6 -17.46 -43.90 6.46
CA HIS A 6 -16.33 -43.59 5.56
C HIS A 6 -16.15 -44.41 4.26
N ILE A 7 -16.59 -43.87 3.11
CA ILE A 7 -15.79 -43.88 1.86
C ILE A 7 -16.21 -42.71 0.95
N ALA A 8 -15.25 -41.85 0.60
CA ALA A 8 -15.41 -40.72 -0.30
C ALA A 8 -15.61 -41.16 -1.77
N ARG A 9 -16.43 -40.42 -2.52
CA ARG A 9 -16.33 -40.38 -3.99
C ARG A 9 -16.95 -39.10 -4.55
N GLN A 10 -16.09 -38.14 -4.91
CA GLN A 10 -16.42 -37.10 -5.86
C GLN A 10 -16.70 -37.74 -7.22
N VAL A 11 -17.73 -37.26 -7.93
CA VAL A 11 -17.81 -37.36 -9.39
C VAL A 11 -18.26 -36.00 -9.91
N GLY A 12 -17.34 -35.32 -10.59
CA GLY A 12 -17.56 -34.02 -11.19
C GLY A 12 -18.59 -34.07 -12.32
N LYS A 13 -19.33 -32.98 -12.46
CA LYS A 13 -20.07 -32.67 -13.67
C LYS A 13 -19.54 -31.38 -14.28
N THR A 14 -19.29 -31.51 -15.57
CA THR A 14 -19.36 -30.45 -16.58
C THR A 14 -18.08 -29.66 -16.82
N GLN A 15 -17.27 -30.26 -17.69
CA GLN A 15 -16.53 -29.64 -18.79
C GLN A 15 -16.84 -28.15 -19.00
N MET A 16 -15.94 -27.28 -18.54
CA MET A 16 -15.69 -25.99 -19.17
C MET A 16 -14.25 -26.00 -19.70
N ASN A 17 -14.15 -26.38 -20.98
CA ASN A 17 -13.19 -25.94 -21.99
C ASN A 17 -11.68 -25.96 -21.63
N ASP A 18 -11.04 -27.09 -21.94
CA ASP A 18 -9.58 -27.33 -21.94
C ASP A 18 -8.73 -26.37 -22.81
N ALA A 19 -9.35 -25.46 -23.58
CA ALA A 19 -8.65 -24.42 -24.33
C ALA A 19 -8.34 -23.17 -23.48
N PHE A 20 -9.15 -22.85 -22.47
CA PHE A 20 -8.90 -21.73 -21.55
C PHE A 20 -7.78 -22.04 -20.54
N LEU A 21 -7.62 -23.33 -20.21
CA LEU A 21 -6.55 -23.84 -19.34
C LEU A 21 -5.15 -23.84 -20.01
N LYS A 22 -5.06 -23.60 -21.32
CA LYS A 22 -3.77 -23.56 -22.05
C LYS A 22 -3.10 -22.18 -22.10
N SER A 23 -3.80 -21.09 -21.75
CA SER A 23 -3.14 -19.81 -21.43
C SER A 23 -3.01 -19.70 -19.92
N LYS A 24 -1.84 -20.06 -19.37
CA LYS A 24 -1.54 -20.04 -17.94
C LYS A 24 -1.47 -18.62 -17.36
N ARG A 25 -2.58 -17.90 -17.30
CA ARG A 25 -2.79 -16.83 -16.30
C ARG A 25 -4.21 -16.95 -15.77
N PRO A 26 -4.43 -17.49 -14.55
CA PRO A 26 -5.65 -17.15 -13.81
C PRO A 26 -5.75 -15.61 -13.71
N PRO A 27 -6.95 -15.02 -13.52
CA PRO A 27 -7.02 -13.61 -13.12
C PRO A 27 -6.21 -13.49 -11.83
N MET A 28 -5.03 -12.87 -11.92
CA MET A 28 -4.15 -12.72 -10.76
C MET A 28 -4.80 -11.68 -9.85
N THR A 29 -5.40 -12.13 -8.76
CA THR A 29 -5.58 -11.29 -7.59
C THR A 29 -4.18 -11.01 -7.05
N ILE A 30 -3.64 -9.83 -7.31
CA ILE A 30 -2.37 -9.41 -6.72
C ILE A 30 -2.60 -9.33 -5.21
N THR A 31 -1.79 -10.02 -4.43
CA THR A 31 -1.87 -9.94 -2.99
C THR A 31 -1.39 -8.58 -2.51
N GLN A 32 -1.92 -8.11 -1.38
CA GLN A 32 -1.47 -6.86 -0.74
C GLN A 32 0.05 -6.85 -0.50
N GLN A 33 0.63 -8.01 -0.20
CA GLN A 33 2.08 -8.16 -0.03
C GLN A 33 2.84 -7.97 -1.36
N GLU A 34 2.33 -8.51 -2.46
CA GLU A 34 2.93 -8.32 -3.79
C GLU A 34 2.89 -6.85 -4.23
N LEU A 35 1.80 -6.11 -3.96
CA LEU A 35 1.72 -4.67 -4.21
C LEU A 35 2.77 -3.90 -3.39
N ILE A 36 2.92 -4.23 -2.11
CA ILE A 36 3.95 -3.62 -1.25
C ILE A 36 5.34 -3.91 -1.79
N ASP A 37 5.64 -5.16 -2.12
CA ASP A 37 6.98 -5.55 -2.60
C ASP A 37 7.30 -4.89 -3.94
N GLU A 38 6.32 -4.79 -4.86
CA GLU A 38 6.48 -4.06 -6.12
C GLU A 38 6.82 -2.59 -5.88
N ILE A 39 6.10 -1.89 -4.99
CA ILE A 39 6.42 -0.51 -4.64
C ILE A 39 7.82 -0.40 -4.03
N LEU A 40 8.16 -1.27 -3.08
CA LEU A 40 9.47 -1.21 -2.42
C LEU A 40 10.64 -1.53 -3.37
N ASP A 41 10.40 -2.28 -4.44
CA ASP A 41 11.43 -2.59 -5.43
C ASP A 41 11.55 -1.50 -6.51
N GLN A 42 10.45 -0.85 -6.89
CA GLN A 42 10.44 0.19 -7.92
C GLN A 42 10.69 1.61 -7.39
N PHE A 43 10.39 1.87 -6.12
CA PHE A 43 10.51 3.22 -5.54
C PHE A 43 11.98 3.62 -5.32
N ASP A 44 12.35 4.81 -5.81
CA ASP A 44 13.72 5.31 -5.76
C ASP A 44 14.08 5.93 -4.39
N PHE A 45 14.44 5.06 -3.45
CA PHE A 45 14.88 5.46 -2.11
C PHE A 45 16.21 6.23 -2.10
N GLN A 46 17.06 6.02 -3.10
CA GLN A 46 18.32 6.74 -3.22
C GLN A 46 18.07 8.22 -3.48
N LYS A 47 17.13 8.54 -4.38
CA LYS A 47 16.71 9.92 -4.64
C LYS A 47 16.09 10.58 -3.41
N VAL A 48 15.29 9.84 -2.63
CA VAL A 48 14.76 10.36 -1.36
C VAL A 48 15.89 10.70 -0.39
N LYS A 49 16.87 9.81 -0.23
CA LYS A 49 18.03 10.04 0.63
C LYS A 49 18.80 11.31 0.22
N GLU A 50 19.06 11.48 -1.07
CA GLU A 50 19.74 12.67 -1.60
C GLU A 50 18.99 13.97 -1.31
N VAL A 51 17.66 13.97 -1.47
CA VAL A 51 16.82 15.13 -1.14
C VAL A 51 16.86 15.42 0.37
N MET A 52 16.75 14.39 1.20
CA MET A 52 16.78 14.55 2.66
C MET A 52 18.15 15.04 3.14
N ASP A 53 19.24 14.57 2.54
CA ASP A 53 20.59 15.08 2.81
C ASP A 53 20.74 16.53 2.40
N ALA A 54 20.32 16.89 1.18
CA ALA A 54 20.41 18.25 0.68
C ALA A 54 19.64 19.27 1.54
N LEU A 55 18.54 18.84 2.16
CA LEU A 55 17.70 19.66 3.02
C LEU A 55 18.06 19.56 4.51
N ASN A 56 19.01 18.70 4.90
CA ASN A 56 19.23 18.28 6.29
C ASN A 56 17.91 17.87 6.98
N TRP A 57 17.06 17.15 6.25
CA TRP A 57 15.75 16.70 6.75
C TRP A 57 15.95 15.51 7.69
N THR A 58 15.88 15.76 8.99
CA THR A 58 16.03 14.72 10.01
C THR A 58 14.69 14.16 10.47
N TRP A 59 14.66 12.88 10.83
CA TRP A 59 13.55 12.27 11.56
C TRP A 59 13.93 12.03 13.01
N ALA A 60 12.95 12.02 13.91
CA ALA A 60 13.15 11.57 15.29
C ALA A 60 13.17 10.04 15.30
N ILE A 61 14.32 9.45 15.59
CA ILE A 61 14.53 8.00 15.61
C ILE A 61 14.99 7.63 17.02
N GLY A 62 14.05 7.10 17.81
CA GLY A 62 14.26 6.83 19.22
C GLY A 62 14.48 8.11 20.03
N THR A 63 15.66 8.26 20.63
CA THR A 63 16.05 9.45 21.42
C THR A 63 16.86 10.46 20.63
N GLU A 64 17.22 10.15 19.38
CA GLU A 64 18.10 10.97 18.55
C GLU A 64 17.35 11.47 17.31
N SER A 65 17.97 12.39 16.58
CA SER A 65 17.47 12.84 15.29
C SER A 65 18.60 12.86 14.28
N HIS A 66 18.39 12.16 13.17
CA HIS A 66 19.34 12.09 12.07
C HIS A 66 18.60 12.01 10.74
N VAL A 67 19.33 12.23 9.65
CA VAL A 67 18.81 11.98 8.31
C VAL A 67 18.75 10.45 8.13
N PRO A 68 17.55 9.85 7.97
CA PRO A 68 17.40 8.41 7.90
C PRO A 68 18.19 7.81 6.75
N ASP A 69 18.75 6.62 6.96
CA ASP A 69 19.41 5.85 5.92
C ASP A 69 18.41 5.08 5.03
N ILE A 70 18.89 4.48 3.94
CA ILE A 70 18.03 3.76 3.00
C ILE A 70 17.26 2.60 3.67
N PRO A 71 17.89 1.74 4.50
CA PRO A 71 17.16 0.75 5.28
C PRO A 71 16.03 1.31 6.14
N GLU A 72 16.25 2.43 6.83
CA GLU A 72 15.24 3.12 7.65
C GLU A 72 14.10 3.66 6.78
N LEU A 73 14.41 4.29 5.64
CA LEU A 73 13.42 4.77 4.68
C LEU A 73 12.56 3.62 4.14
N ARG A 74 13.18 2.50 3.74
CA ARG A 74 12.48 1.30 3.24
C ARG A 74 11.58 0.68 4.30
N LYS A 75 12.07 0.62 5.55
CA LYS A 75 11.30 0.11 6.68
C LYS A 75 10.07 0.98 6.94
N GLN A 76 10.26 2.30 7.03
CA GLN A 76 9.16 3.24 7.26
C GLN A 76 8.10 3.17 6.15
N ALA A 77 8.53 3.15 4.89
CA ALA A 77 7.63 3.01 3.75
C ALA A 77 6.80 1.72 3.82
N ARG A 78 7.43 0.58 4.13
CA ARG A 78 6.75 -0.71 4.30
C ARG A 78 5.68 -0.65 5.40
N GLU A 79 6.02 -0.07 6.54
CA GLU A 79 5.08 0.08 7.66
C GLU A 79 3.89 0.96 7.28
N MET A 80 4.14 2.10 6.61
CA MET A 80 3.09 3.01 6.14
C MET A 80 2.16 2.37 5.12
N LEU A 81 2.69 1.58 4.19
CA LEU A 81 1.90 0.87 3.18
C LEU A 81 0.99 -0.18 3.84
N TRP A 82 1.52 -0.94 4.81
CA TRP A 82 0.72 -1.86 5.61
C TRP A 82 -0.36 -1.15 6.42
N ASP A 83 -0.07 0.03 6.95
CA ASP A 83 -1.02 0.82 7.72
C ASP A 83 -2.11 1.41 6.82
N ALA A 84 -1.77 1.91 5.64
CA ALA A 84 -2.74 2.38 4.64
C ALA A 84 -3.69 1.26 4.22
N ILE A 85 -3.18 0.03 4.07
CA ILE A 85 -3.99 -1.15 3.74
C ILE A 85 -4.96 -1.54 4.86
N ARG A 86 -4.50 -1.53 6.12
CA ARG A 86 -5.26 -2.03 7.28
C ARG A 86 -6.18 -0.99 7.89
N SER A 87 -5.85 0.29 7.75
CA SER A 87 -6.61 1.35 8.41
C SER A 87 -7.89 1.67 7.63
N LYS A 88 -8.86 2.27 8.32
CA LYS A 88 -10.04 2.85 7.67
C LYS A 88 -9.71 4.11 6.87
N HIS A 89 -8.54 4.69 7.11
CA HIS A 89 -8.05 5.87 6.41
C HIS A 89 -7.26 5.42 5.19
N ARG A 90 -7.68 5.89 4.03
CA ARG A 90 -7.04 5.54 2.76
C ARG A 90 -5.61 6.08 2.64
N MET A 91 -5.20 7.04 3.46
CA MET A 91 -3.91 7.72 3.34
C MET A 91 -3.23 7.87 4.70
N ILE A 92 -1.93 7.58 4.74
CA ILE A 92 -1.02 7.78 5.88
C ILE A 92 0.13 8.70 5.44
N LYS A 93 0.44 9.74 6.21
CA LYS A 93 1.50 10.72 5.90
C LYS A 93 2.46 10.87 7.08
N THR A 94 3.77 10.76 6.84
CA THR A 94 4.79 11.08 7.86
C THR A 94 6.16 11.28 7.22
N GLY A 95 6.99 12.17 7.77
CA GLY A 95 8.39 12.31 7.38
C GLY A 95 8.66 12.69 5.92
N GLY A 96 7.65 13.20 5.20
CA GLY A 96 7.69 13.44 3.75
C GLY A 96 7.08 12.31 2.93
N PHE A 97 6.92 11.11 3.48
CA PHE A 97 6.21 10.03 2.80
C PHE A 97 4.69 10.19 2.86
N VAL A 98 4.04 9.68 1.81
CA VAL A 98 2.59 9.55 1.68
C VAL A 98 2.30 8.16 1.12
N ALA A 99 1.66 7.32 1.91
CA ALA A 99 1.16 6.01 1.47
C ALA A 99 -0.35 6.09 1.33
N GLU A 100 -0.88 5.72 0.16
CA GLU A 100 -2.30 5.85 -0.15
C GLU A 100 -2.84 4.58 -0.81
N LYS A 101 -3.94 4.05 -0.27
CA LYS A 101 -4.73 2.97 -0.85
C LYS A 101 -5.94 3.56 -1.58
N GLU A 102 -5.95 3.45 -2.90
CA GLU A 102 -7.10 3.89 -3.69
C GLU A 102 -8.22 2.85 -3.67
N ASP A 103 -7.89 1.58 -3.88
CA ASP A 103 -8.83 0.47 -3.79
C ASP A 103 -8.08 -0.80 -3.37
N ASP A 104 -8.73 -1.96 -3.45
CA ASP A 104 -8.12 -3.21 -2.98
C ASP A 104 -6.91 -3.65 -3.82
N ASP A 105 -6.77 -3.15 -5.05
CA ASP A 105 -5.73 -3.54 -6.01
C ASP A 105 -4.74 -2.39 -6.31
N THR A 106 -4.99 -1.18 -5.78
CA THR A 106 -4.21 0.02 -6.10
C THR A 106 -3.61 0.65 -4.84
N LEU A 107 -2.28 0.69 -4.80
CA LEU A 107 -1.49 1.24 -3.70
C LEU A 107 -0.44 2.20 -4.27
N GLU A 108 -0.24 3.34 -3.60
CA GLU A 108 0.68 4.38 -4.01
C GLU A 108 1.61 4.78 -2.86
N LEU A 109 2.87 5.07 -3.20
CA LEU A 109 3.84 5.70 -2.31
C LEU A 109 4.43 6.93 -3.00
N ARG A 110 4.35 8.09 -2.33
CA ARG A 110 5.01 9.34 -2.75
C ARG A 110 5.95 9.86 -1.67
N PHE A 111 6.95 10.64 -2.09
CA PHE A 111 7.72 11.51 -1.21
C PHE A 111 7.45 12.98 -1.60
N GLU A 112 6.76 13.69 -0.73
CA GLU A 112 6.31 15.08 -0.95
C GLU A 112 7.21 16.04 -0.17
N VAL A 113 8.01 16.83 -0.90
CA VAL A 113 8.78 17.94 -0.32
C VAL A 113 7.88 19.16 -0.09
N THR A 114 6.88 19.33 -0.96
CA THR A 114 5.88 20.38 -0.88
C THR A 114 4.60 19.90 -1.56
N ALA A 115 3.45 20.37 -1.09
CA ALA A 115 2.15 20.10 -1.67
C ALA A 115 1.25 21.32 -1.50
N TRP A 116 0.28 21.46 -2.39
CA TRP A 116 -0.77 22.48 -2.30
C TRP A 116 -2.06 21.89 -2.92
N ASN A 117 -3.21 22.21 -2.33
CA ASN A 117 -4.51 21.82 -2.89
C ASN A 117 -5.50 22.99 -2.82
N THR A 118 -6.52 22.95 -3.67
CA THR A 118 -7.57 23.98 -3.76
C THR A 118 -8.65 23.83 -2.68
N TRP A 119 -8.75 22.67 -2.02
CA TRP A 119 -9.65 22.46 -0.89
C TRP A 119 -9.30 23.36 0.30
N ASP A 120 -8.02 23.63 0.52
CA ASP A 120 -7.53 24.57 1.53
C ASP A 120 -7.87 26.05 1.20
N SER A 121 -8.38 26.33 0.00
CA SER A 121 -8.79 27.68 -0.43
C SER A 121 -10.27 27.99 -0.16
N PHE A 122 -11.04 27.03 0.37
CA PHE A 122 -12.44 27.28 0.76
C PHE A 122 -12.52 27.72 2.24
N PRO A 123 -13.01 28.94 2.56
CA PRO A 123 -13.31 29.29 3.95
C PRO A 123 -14.40 28.38 4.51
N PRO A 124 -14.35 28.00 5.81
CA PRO A 124 -15.35 27.13 6.41
C PRO A 124 -16.72 27.82 6.41
N ASP A 125 -17.68 27.21 5.71
CA ASP A 125 -19.11 27.53 5.68
C ASP A 125 -19.49 29.00 5.40
N THR A 126 -19.62 29.35 4.12
CA THR A 126 -20.73 30.24 3.74
C THR A 126 -22.02 29.51 4.03
N LYS A 127 -22.61 29.79 5.19
CA LYS A 127 -23.96 29.39 5.58
C LYS A 127 -24.90 29.58 4.40
N VAL A 128 -25.47 28.49 3.90
CA VAL A 128 -26.65 28.55 3.04
C VAL A 128 -27.80 29.05 3.91
N THR A 129 -28.03 30.36 3.89
CA THR A 129 -29.28 30.95 4.41
C THR A 129 -30.41 30.61 3.45
N LYS A 130 -31.30 29.73 3.95
CA LYS A 130 -32.67 29.38 3.55
C LYS A 130 -33.20 29.85 2.20
#